data_AF-A0A3N5V2W1-F1
#
_entry.id   AF-A0A3N5V2W1-F1
#
_cell.length_a   1.000
_cell.length_b   1.000
_cell.length_c   1.000
_cell.angle_alpha   90.00
_cell.angle_beta   90.00
_cell.angle_gamma   90.00
#
_symmetry.space_group_name_H-M   'P 1'
#
loop_
_entity.id
_entity.type
_entity.pdbx_description
1 polymer ?
#
loop_
_entity_poly.entity_id
_entity_poly.type
_entity_poly.pdbx_seq_one_letter_code
_entity_poly.pdbx_strand_id
1 'polypeptide(L)'
;MDSKIDYVDKVYLYSSGMSSELVERSKSVLNEHGVNPNDIVIIESPEGVPEGAIIITIWPHYLSVARVKRVREGSIYAPQLFNIDI
;
A
#
# COMPACT_ATOMS: atom_id res chain seq x y z
N MET A 1 -4.30 18.46 -5.68
CA MET A 1 -4.76 17.37 -6.58
C MET A 1 -4.90 16.16 -5.69
N ASP A 2 -6.12 15.84 -5.26
CA ASP A 2 -6.40 14.65 -4.45
C ASP A 2 -6.28 13.41 -5.35
N SER A 3 -5.12 12.77 -5.33
CA SER A 3 -4.88 11.51 -6.04
C SER A 3 -5.60 10.39 -5.30
N LYS A 4 -6.88 10.17 -5.63
CA LYS A 4 -7.62 9.01 -5.11
C LYS A 4 -6.98 7.72 -5.59
N ILE A 5 -6.88 6.75 -4.68
CA ILE A 5 -6.32 5.43 -5.00
C ILE A 5 -7.40 4.60 -5.71
N ASP A 6 -7.14 4.22 -6.95
CA ASP A 6 -7.98 3.30 -7.71
C ASP A 6 -7.57 1.84 -7.45
N TYR A 7 -8.40 1.14 -6.68
CA TYR A 7 -8.20 -0.26 -6.29
C TYR A 7 -9.50 -1.08 -6.41
N VAL A 8 -9.34 -2.40 -6.49
CA VAL A 8 -10.45 -3.36 -6.52
C VAL A 8 -10.30 -4.29 -5.32
N ASP A 9 -11.38 -4.44 -4.56
CA ASP A 9 -11.53 -5.26 -3.36
C ASP A 9 -10.60 -4.92 -2.18
N LYS A 10 -9.27 -4.94 -2.37
CA LYS A 10 -8.28 -4.84 -1.29
C LYS A 10 -7.07 -4.00 -1.67
N VAL A 11 -6.49 -3.38 -0.65
CA VAL A 11 -5.19 -2.69 -0.71
C VAL A 11 -4.23 -3.35 0.26
N TYR A 12 -2.98 -3.56 -0.17
CA TYR A 12 -1.97 -4.23 0.64
C TYR A 12 -0.98 -3.22 1.20
N LEU A 13 -1.00 -3.01 2.51
CA LEU A 13 -0.10 -2.11 3.22
C LEU A 13 1.12 -2.88 3.73
N TYR A 14 2.28 -2.63 3.13
CA TYR A 14 3.54 -3.24 3.52
C TYR A 14 4.16 -2.50 4.71
N SER A 15 4.17 -3.14 5.88
CA SER A 15 4.54 -2.54 7.16
C SER A 15 5.78 -3.14 7.82
N SER A 16 6.54 -4.00 7.12
CA SER A 16 7.70 -4.68 7.68
C SER A 16 8.69 -3.69 8.32
N GLY A 17 8.93 -3.83 9.63
CA GLY A 17 9.85 -2.98 10.39
C GLY A 17 9.31 -1.60 10.79
N MET A 18 8.02 -1.33 10.60
CA MET A 18 7.39 -0.04 10.95
C MET A 18 6.73 -0.09 12.33
N SER A 19 6.69 1.06 13.02
CA SER A 19 5.99 1.19 14.29
C SER A 19 4.46 1.17 14.11
N SER A 20 3.74 0.69 15.12
CA SER A 20 2.26 0.69 15.09
C SER A 20 1.68 2.09 14.90
N GLU A 21 2.32 3.12 15.45
CA GLU A 21 1.90 4.52 15.28
C GLU A 21 1.97 4.95 13.81
N LEU A 22 3.06 4.63 13.11
CA LEU A 22 3.22 4.97 11.70
C LEU A 22 2.22 4.21 10.82
N VAL A 23 1.93 2.94 11.16
CA VAL A 23 0.92 2.14 10.48
C VAL A 23 -0.48 2.74 10.63
N GLU A 24 -0.87 3.17 11.83
CA GLU A 24 -2.16 3.82 12.07
C GLU A 24 -2.28 5.17 11.35
N ARG A 25 -1.22 6.00 11.40
CA ARG A 25 -1.17 7.25 10.64
C ARG A 25 -1.32 6.99 9.15
N SER A 26 -0.65 5.96 8.62
CA SER A 26 -0.76 5.54 7.23
C SER A 26 -2.20 5.19 6.86
N LYS A 27 -2.91 4.40 7.68
CA LYS A 27 -4.31 4.05 7.43
C LYS A 27 -5.21 5.29 7.38
N SER A 28 -4.98 6.27 8.27
CA SER A 28 -5.75 7.53 8.27
C SER A 28 -5.55 8.29 6.96
N VAL A 29 -4.30 8.45 6.52
CA VAL A 29 -3.97 9.12 5.24
C VAL A 29 -4.58 8.37 4.05
N LEU A 30 -4.54 7.04 4.05
CA LEU A 30 -5.15 6.23 2.98
C LEU A 30 -6.67 6.38 2.92
N ASN A 31 -7.33 6.51 4.08
CA ASN A 31 -8.76 6.77 4.16
C ASN A 31 -9.13 8.14 3.56
N GLU A 32 -8.32 9.17 3.81
CA GLU A 32 -8.48 10.48 3.18
C GLU A 32 -8.35 10.41 1.65
N HIS A 33 -7.53 9.47 1.15
CA HIS A 33 -7.33 9.21 -0.28
C HIS A 33 -8.30 8.18 -0.88
N GLY A 34 -9.38 7.83 -0.15
CA GLY A 34 -10.49 7.03 -0.64
C GLY A 34 -10.34 5.51 -0.46
N VAL A 35 -9.39 5.04 0.35
CA VAL A 35 -9.27 3.62 0.72
C VAL A 35 -10.08 3.34 1.96
N ASN A 36 -11.05 2.43 1.88
CA ASN A 36 -11.79 1.99 3.06
C ASN A 36 -10.85 1.25 4.02
N PRO A 37 -10.78 1.63 5.32
CA PRO A 37 -9.93 0.95 6.29
C PRO A 37 -10.15 -0.56 6.41
N ASN A 38 -11.37 -1.03 6.12
CA ASN A 38 -11.70 -2.47 6.14
C ASN A 38 -11.11 -3.25 4.95
N ASP A 39 -10.72 -2.56 3.88
CA ASP A 39 -10.15 -3.16 2.68
C ASP A 39 -8.61 -3.22 2.76
N ILE A 40 -8.01 -2.66 3.82
CA ILE A 40 -6.56 -2.62 4.03
C ILE A 40 -6.10 -3.94 4.66
N VAL A 41 -5.26 -4.65 3.92
CA VAL A 41 -4.56 -5.85 4.41
C VAL A 41 -3.12 -5.46 4.74
N ILE A 42 -2.76 -5.57 6.02
CA ILE A 42 -1.40 -5.33 6.48
C ILE A 42 -0.57 -6.58 6.19
N ILE A 43 0.57 -6.39 5.55
CA ILE A 43 1.50 -7.46 5.20
C ILE A 43 2.93 -7.13 5.61
N GLU A 44 3.67 -8.15 6.02
CA GLU A 44 5.12 -8.06 6.30
C GLU A 44 5.96 -8.69 5.19
N SER A 45 5.32 -9.43 4.28
CA SER A 45 5.94 -10.02 3.10
C SER A 45 5.07 -9.74 1.88
N PRO A 46 5.66 -9.44 0.71
CA PRO A 46 4.94 -9.29 -0.54
C PRO A 46 4.40 -10.63 -1.12
N GLU A 47 4.69 -11.76 -0.47
CA GLU A 47 4.21 -13.07 -0.93
C GLU A 47 2.68 -13.18 -0.88
N GLY A 48 2.08 -13.72 -1.95
CA GLY A 48 0.63 -13.93 -2.04
C GLY A 48 -0.19 -12.70 -2.43
N VAL A 49 0.43 -11.55 -2.68
CA VAL A 49 -0.28 -10.37 -3.23
C VAL A 49 -0.68 -10.64 -4.68
N PRO A 50 -1.96 -10.48 -5.08
CA PRO A 50 -2.41 -10.71 -6.44
C PRO A 50 -1.81 -9.74 -7.47
N GLU A 51 -1.63 -10.21 -8.71
CA GLU A 51 -1.35 -9.31 -9.83
C GLU A 51 -2.52 -8.34 -10.06
N GLY A 52 -2.21 -7.08 -10.36
CA GLY A 52 -3.18 -5.99 -10.51
C GLY A 52 -3.58 -5.31 -9.20
N ALA A 53 -3.25 -5.89 -8.04
CA ALA A 53 -3.54 -5.28 -6.75
C ALA A 53 -2.73 -3.99 -6.51
N ILE A 54 -3.24 -3.13 -5.64
CA ILE A 54 -2.49 -1.98 -5.14
C ILE A 54 -1.70 -2.41 -3.91
N ILE A 55 -0.38 -2.20 -3.97
CA ILE A 55 0.53 -2.35 -2.84
C ILE A 55 1.03 -0.96 -2.43
N ILE A 56 1.06 -0.72 -1.13
CA ILE A 56 1.48 0.55 -0.54
C ILE A 56 2.63 0.27 0.41
N THR A 57 3.77 0.87 0.12
CA THR A 57 4.97 0.75 0.96
C THR A 57 5.08 1.98 1.85
N ILE A 58 5.18 1.73 3.15
CA ILE A 58 5.41 2.79 4.14
C ILE A 58 6.88 3.21 4.08
N TRP A 59 7.12 4.50 3.90
CA TRP A 59 8.41 5.16 4.12
C TRP A 59 8.27 6.19 5.24
N PRO A 60 9.37 6.63 5.89
CA PRO A 60 9.30 7.55 7.04
C PRO A 60 8.54 8.87 6.82
N HIS A 61 8.42 9.33 5.57
CA HIS A 61 7.83 10.63 5.23
C HIS A 61 6.73 10.56 4.17
N TYR A 62 6.50 9.39 3.57
CA TYR A 62 5.52 9.23 2.50
C TYR A 62 5.09 7.77 2.35
N LEU A 63 3.97 7.56 1.66
CA LEU A 63 3.47 6.28 1.20
C LEU A 63 3.75 6.16 -0.29
N SER A 64 4.41 5.07 -0.70
CA SER A 64 4.61 4.78 -2.12
C SER A 64 3.50 3.86 -2.61
N VAL A 65 2.68 4.36 -3.54
CA VAL A 65 1.58 3.60 -4.13
C VAL A 65 2.05 2.97 -5.42
N ALA A 66 1.93 1.65 -5.54
CA ALA A 66 2.33 0.90 -6.72
C ALA A 66 1.26 -0.13 -7.11
N ARG A 67 1.21 -0.50 -8.40
CA ARG A 67 0.33 -1.56 -8.88
C ARG A 67 1.14 -2.80 -9.22
N VAL A 68 0.79 -3.93 -8.61
CA VAL A 68 1.50 -5.19 -8.81
C VAL A 68 1.35 -5.63 -10.25
N LYS A 69 2.47 -5.80 -10.94
CA LYS A 69 2.52 -6.34 -12.31
C LYS A 69 2.85 -7.81 -12.33
N ARG A 70 3.70 -8.26 -11.39
CA ARG A 70 4.12 -9.66 -11.30
C ARG A 70 4.63 -9.98 -9.90
N VAL A 71 4.38 -11.21 -9.45
CA VAL A 71 4.98 -11.76 -8.23
C VAL A 71 5.78 -13.01 -8.59
N ARG A 72 7.02 -13.11 -8.12
CA ARG A 72 7.89 -14.26 -8.37
C ARG A 72 8.82 -14.49 -7.19
N GLU A 73 8.78 -15.71 -6.63
CA GLU A 73 9.75 -16.20 -5.64
C GLU A 73 9.97 -15.20 -4.47
N GLY A 74 8.87 -14.67 -3.91
CA GLY A 74 8.92 -13.69 -2.80
C GLY A 74 9.29 -12.26 -3.21
N SER A 75 9.50 -12.00 -4.50
CA SER A 75 9.74 -10.67 -5.05
C SER A 75 8.51 -10.15 -5.79
N ILE A 76 8.22 -8.85 -5.66
CA ILE A 76 7.18 -8.16 -6.43
C ILE A 76 7.83 -7.20 -7.43
N TYR A 77 7.34 -7.24 -8.65
CA TYR A 77 7.49 -6.15 -9.61
C TYR A 77 6.22 -5.32 -9.61
N ALA A 78 6.28 -4.13 -9.03
CA ALA A 78 5.18 -3.18 -8.97
C ALA A 78 5.69 -1.79 -9.37
N PRO A 79 5.45 -1.35 -10.62
CA PRO A 79 5.73 0.02 -11.02
C PRO A 79 4.99 1.00 -10.11
N GLN A 80 5.74 1.96 -9.58
CA GLN A 80 5.20 3.02 -8.76
C GLN A 80 4.26 3.89 -9.59
N LEU A 81 3.13 4.25 -8.99
CA LEU A 81 2.15 5.16 -9.58
C LEU A 81 2.41 6.59 -9.09
N PHE A 82 2.46 6.79 -7.78
CA PHE A 82 2.66 8.09 -7.14
C PHE A 82 3.03 7.92 -5.66
N ASN A 83 3.31 9.05 -4.99
CA ASN A 83 3.53 9.12 -3.55
C ASN A 83 2.43 9.94 -2.87
N ILE A 84 2.18 9.63 -1.61
CA ILE A 84 1.31 10.41 -0.72
C ILE A 84 2.13 10.82 0.49
N ASP A 85 2.16 12.09 0.84
CA ASP A 85 2.89 12.56 2.02
C ASP A 85 2.20 12.13 3.32
N ILE A 86 3.00 11.84 4.36
CA ILE A 86 2.51 11.35 5.66
C ILE A 86 2.64 12.35 6.79
#